data_AF-A0A8J7D880-F1
#
_entry.id   AF-A0A8J7D880-F1
#
_cell.length_a   1.000
_cell.length_b   1.000
_cell.length_c   1.000
_cell.angle_alpha   90.00
_cell.angle_beta   90.00
_cell.angle_gamma   90.00
#
_symmetry.space_group_name_H-M   'P 1'
#
loop_
_entity.id
_entity.type
_entity.pdbx_description
1 polymer ?
#
loop_
_entity_poly.entity_id
_entity_poly.type
_entity_poly.pdbx_seq_one_letter_code
_entity_poly.pdbx_strand_id
1 'polypeptide(L)' 'MSPIEILKEFNLCYLKLQAIAQNENWLLLIAANQIDPEAATHLGDTLHYLGEAMGCVEPLIDPD' A
#
# COMPACT_ATOMS: atom_id res chain seq x y z
N MET A 1 16.30 -4.73 -11.18
CA MET A 1 15.48 -5.68 -10.42
C MET A 1 14.81 -6.62 -11.40
N SER A 2 14.88 -7.92 -11.14
CA SER A 2 14.08 -8.97 -11.78
C SER A 2 12.59 -8.82 -11.42
N PRO A 3 11.67 -9.42 -12.18
CA PRO A 3 10.23 -9.36 -11.88
C PRO A 3 9.89 -9.79 -10.45
N ILE A 4 10.56 -10.83 -9.93
CA ILE A 4 10.35 -11.32 -8.56
C ILE A 4 10.88 -10.34 -7.50
N GLU A 5 11.96 -9.60 -7.77
CA GLU A 5 12.44 -8.55 -6.88
C GLU A 5 11.47 -7.37 -6.85
N ILE A 6 10.93 -6.98 -8.01
CA ILE A 6 9.91 -5.93 -8.11
C ILE A 6 8.66 -6.31 -7.28
N LEU A 7 8.16 -7.54 -7.45
CA LEU A 7 7.02 -8.06 -6.68
C LEU A 7 7.27 -8.09 -5.16
N LYS A 8 8.49 -8.44 -4.74
CA LYS A 8 8.87 -8.42 -3.32
C LYS A 8 8.86 -7.00 -2.76
N GLU A 9 9.40 -6.03 -3.50
CA GLU A 9 9.38 -4.63 -3.09
C GLU A 9 7.95 -4.08 -3.01
N PHE A 10 7.10 -4.38 -4.00
CA PHE A 10 5.68 -4.03 -3.97
C PHE A 10 4.97 -4.57 -2.73
N ASN A 11 5.10 -5.88 -2.47
CA ASN A 11 4.51 -6.52 -1.30
C ASN A 11 5.03 -5.93 0.02
N LEU A 12 6.33 -5.65 0.10
CA LEU A 12 6.93 -5.05 1.30
C LEU A 12 6.39 -3.64 1.55
N CYS A 13 6.28 -2.82 0.49
CA CYS A 13 5.66 -1.50 0.57
C CYS A 13 4.20 -1.58 1.03
N TYR A 14 3.43 -2.50 0.47
CA TYR A 14 2.03 -2.71 0.82
C TYR A 14 1.87 -3.04 2.31
N LEU A 15 2.64 -4.00 2.81
CA LEU A 15 2.60 -4.39 4.23
C LEU A 15 2.98 -3.25 5.16
N LYS A 16 4.01 -2.47 4.82
CA LYS A 16 4.44 -1.31 5.62
C LYS A 16 3.36 -0.23 5.68
N LEU A 17 2.77 0.12 4.54
CA LEU A 17 1.70 1.11 4.48
C LEU A 17 0.45 0.64 5.20
N GLN A 18 0.10 -0.65 5.08
CA GLN A 18 -1.03 -1.23 5.81
C GLN A 18 -0.81 -1.18 7.32
N ALA A 19 0.41 -1.47 7.79
CA ALA A 19 0.77 -1.34 9.20
C ALA A 19 0.67 0.10 9.72
N ILE A 20 1.02 1.10 8.90
CA ILE A 20 0.85 2.53 9.25
C ILE A 20 -0.65 2.87 9.32
N ALA A 21 -1.45 2.44 8.35
CA ALA A 21 -2.88 2.72 8.30
C ALA A 21 -3.63 2.16 9.53
N GLN A 22 -3.12 1.07 10.11
CA GLN A 22 -3.68 0.42 11.31
C GLN A 22 -2.97 0.83 12.61
N ASN A 23 -1.97 1.71 12.55
CA ASN A 23 -1.20 2.09 13.73
C ASN A 23 -2.01 2.99 14.66
N GLU A 24 -2.19 2.58 15.92
CA GLU A 24 -2.99 3.33 16.89
C GLU A 24 -2.49 4.77 17.10
N ASN A 25 -1.17 4.99 17.18
CA ASN A 25 -0.61 6.34 17.33
C ASN A 25 -0.91 7.20 16.11
N TRP A 26 -0.81 6.64 14.89
CA TRP A 26 -1.18 7.34 13.67
C TRP A 26 -2.65 7.78 13.67
N LEU A 27 -3.55 6.88 14.05
CA LEU A 27 -4.98 7.17 14.18
C LEU A 27 -5.27 8.23 15.24
N LEU A 28 -4.56 8.19 16.37
CA LEU A 28 -4.68 9.21 17.43
C LEU A 28 -4.21 10.59 16.95
N LEU A 29 -3.12 10.67 16.18
CA LEU A 29 -2.62 11.94 15.62
C LEU A 29 -3.66 12.59 14.69
N ILE A 30 -4.34 11.78 13.87
CA ILE A 30 -5.43 12.24 12.99
C ILE A 30 -6.63 12.69 13.82
N ALA A 31 -7.08 11.88 14.79
CA ALA A 31 -8.22 12.21 15.64
C ALA A 31 -7.99 13.49 16.48
N ALA A 32 -6.73 13.76 16.85
CA ALA A 32 -6.32 14.96 17.55
C ALA A 32 -6.10 16.18 16.64
N ASN A 33 -6.36 16.09 15.32
CA ASN A 33 -6.06 17.11 14.31
C ASN A 33 -4.59 17.59 14.36
N GLN A 34 -3.66 16.73 14.78
CA GLN A 34 -2.22 17.02 14.76
C GLN A 34 -1.59 16.74 13.40
N ILE A 35 -2.31 16.03 12.54
CA ILE A 35 -2.00 15.77 11.14
C ILE A 35 -3.25 16.11 10.33
N ASP A 36 -3.05 16.51 9.07
CA ASP A 36 -4.14 16.70 8.13
C ASP A 36 -5.00 15.43 8.02
N PRO A 37 -6.33 15.50 8.24
CA PRO A 37 -7.23 14.37 8.05
C PRO A 37 -7.17 13.75 6.65
N GLU A 38 -6.79 14.51 5.61
CA GLU A 38 -6.59 13.98 4.25
C GLU A 38 -5.48 12.92 4.19
N ALA A 39 -4.57 12.89 5.17
CA ALA A 39 -3.51 11.88 5.24
C ALA A 39 -4.07 10.45 5.36
N ALA A 40 -5.20 10.24 6.05
CA ALA A 40 -5.87 8.94 6.08
C ALA A 40 -6.42 8.55 4.70
N THR A 41 -7.08 9.49 4.02
CA THR A 41 -7.63 9.27 2.68
C THR A 41 -6.53 8.92 1.69
N HIS A 42 -5.47 9.72 1.62
CA HIS A 42 -4.37 9.49 0.69
C HIS A 42 -3.59 8.20 0.97
N LEU A 43 -3.45 7.81 2.24
CA LEU A 43 -2.87 6.51 2.58
C LEU A 43 -3.75 5.35 2.11
N GLY A 44 -5.07 5.48 2.24
CA GLY A 44 -6.05 4.55 1.70
C GLY A 44 -5.97 4.42 0.18
N ASP A 45 -5.93 5.55 -0.54
CA ASP A 45 -5.79 5.60 -2.00
C ASP A 45 -4.49 4.95 -2.46
N THR A 46 -3.39 5.21 -1.74
CA THR A 46 -2.09 4.60 -2.05
C THR A 46 -2.16 3.07 -1.91
N LEU A 47 -2.77 2.55 -0.84
CA LEU A 47 -2.97 1.12 -0.65
C LEU A 47 -3.85 0.52 -1.77
N HIS A 48 -4.90 1.23 -2.17
CA HIS A 48 -5.77 0.81 -3.28
C HIS A 48 -4.99 0.67 -4.59
N TYR A 49 -4.30 1.72 -5.04
CA TYR A 49 -3.54 1.70 -6.29
C TYR A 49 -2.37 0.71 -6.26
N LEU A 50 -1.73 0.55 -5.11
CA LEU A 50 -0.66 -0.45 -4.95
C LEU A 50 -1.19 -1.87 -5.08
N GLY A 51 -2.38 -2.14 -4.53
CA GLY A 51 -3.09 -3.41 -4.69
C GLY A 51 -3.42 -3.69 -6.15
N GLU A 52 -3.97 -2.71 -6.88
CA GLU A 52 -4.25 -2.83 -8.32
C GLU A 52 -2.99 -3.12 -9.13
N ALA A 53 -1.90 -2.38 -8.87
CA ALA A 53 -0.63 -2.58 -9.55
C ALA A 53 -0.10 -4.01 -9.36
N MET A 54 -0.14 -4.55 -8.14
CA MET A 54 0.28 -5.93 -7.87
C MET A 54 -0.60 -6.97 -8.58
N GLY A 55 -1.90 -6.70 -8.73
CA GLY A 55 -2.81 -7.54 -9.50
C GLY A 55 -2.50 -7.59 -11.01
N CYS A 56 -1.84 -6.56 -11.55
CA CYS A 56 -1.40 -6.54 -12.95
C CYS A 56 -0.06 -7.27 -13.20
N VAL A 57 0.64 -7.71 -12.15
CA VAL A 57 1.92 -8.42 -12.26
C VAL A 57 1.72 -9.94 -12.14
N GLU A 58 0.50 -10.43 -12.39
CA GLU A 58 0.30 -11.85 -12.69
C GLU A 58 1.25 -12.27 -13.82
N PRO A 59 1.83 -13.49 -13.77
CA PRO A 59 2.55 -14.02 -14.91
C PRO A 59 1.65 -13.87 -16.13
N LEU A 60 2.19 -13.38 -17.25
CA LEU A 60 1.58 -13.65 -18.55
C LEU A 60 1.54 -15.16 -18.67
N ILE A 61 0.44 -15.79 -18.27
CA ILE A 61 0.18 -17.18 -18.64
C ILE A 61 0.08 -17.11 -20.15
N ASP A 62 1.12 -17.55 -20.85
CA ASP A 62 1.01 -17.85 -22.28
C ASP A 62 -0.21 -18.78 -22.40
N PRO A 63 -1.27 -18.36 -23.11
CA PRO A 63 -2.40 -19.24 -23.34
C PRO A 63 -1.98 -20.28 -24.38
N ASP A 64 -1.24 -21.31 -23.98
CA ASP A 64 -1.01 -22.54 -24.75
C ASP A 64 -0.88 -23.78 -23.84
#